data_AF-A0A960TAC0-F1
#
_entry.id   AF-A0A960TAC0-F1
#
_cell.length_a   1.000
_cell.length_b   1.000
_cell.length_c   1.000
_cell.angle_alpha   90.00
_cell.angle_beta   90.00
_cell.angle_gamma   90.00
#
_symmetry.space_group_name_H-M   'P 1'
#
loop_
_entity.id
_entity.type
_entity.pdbx_description
1 polymer ?
#
loop_
_entity_poly.entity_id
_entity_poly.type
_entity_poly.pdbx_seq_one_letter_code
_entity_poly.pdbx_strand_id
1 'polypeptide(L)'
;GFGVEIKKEPDTQKYETDYILKGKGRNQVAGTYELEIFEQKGRSAAPRIYTVPLIIKSQMCDSRTNICFRPQEFKKLLRIKIQGDKVSVNFRSTSSINWITSYDEAFQKAKASGKNVFVVITAPDWCGYCRYLERDVFSKSTVAESLNQGFVALRILDTNSDKNKFQFNGYPTMKIADSSGKIIKEGGIGRQETSFLAAIAPFAKSEEVDGPEIIGSDSYSARLSVKFYKEGNGWVMESPLTGKQSYEEARRDEKYIILKSAKNEFLAIPLSGDQGFYHDGKKWIPAFKLEQ
;
A
#
# COMPACT_ATOMS: atom_id res chain seq x y z
N GLY A 1 -19.00 -10.20 12.99
CA GLY A 1 -18.70 -8.76 12.82
C GLY A 1 -19.61 -8.27 11.73
N PHE A 2 -20.03 -7.02 11.79
CA PHE A 2 -20.79 -6.39 10.73
C PHE A 2 -19.92 -5.31 10.07
N GLY A 3 -20.13 -5.09 8.79
CA GLY A 3 -19.60 -3.98 8.04
C GLY A 3 -20.67 -2.92 7.91
N VAL A 4 -20.24 -1.68 7.77
CA VAL A 4 -21.11 -0.56 7.42
C VAL A 4 -20.51 0.08 6.18
N GLU A 5 -21.31 0.19 5.14
CA GLU A 5 -20.99 0.94 3.93
C GLU A 5 -21.95 2.11 3.80
N ILE A 6 -21.43 3.27 3.42
CA ILE A 6 -22.25 4.45 3.18
C ILE A 6 -22.74 4.35 1.74
N LYS A 7 -24.04 4.15 1.53
CA LYS A 7 -24.66 4.12 0.21
C LYS A 7 -24.98 5.52 -0.31
N LYS A 8 -25.32 6.42 0.62
CA LYS A 8 -25.62 7.81 0.31
C LYS A 8 -25.17 8.71 1.44
N GLU A 9 -24.22 9.59 1.15
CA GLU A 9 -23.84 10.68 2.04
C GLU A 9 -24.93 11.77 2.01
N PRO A 10 -25.12 12.54 3.10
CA PRO A 10 -26.02 13.67 3.09
C PRO A 10 -25.37 14.80 2.28
N ASP A 11 -26.13 15.46 1.40
CA ASP A 11 -25.67 16.59 0.58
C ASP A 11 -25.41 17.83 1.44
N THR A 12 -24.28 17.82 2.16
CA THR A 12 -23.94 18.76 3.23
C THR A 12 -22.43 18.88 3.40
N GLN A 13 -21.99 19.88 4.18
CA GLN A 13 -20.56 20.05 4.49
C GLN A 13 -20.08 18.89 5.38
N LYS A 14 -18.97 18.27 4.97
CA LYS A 14 -18.27 17.23 5.73
C LYS A 14 -17.07 17.85 6.43
N TYR A 15 -16.90 17.54 7.71
CA TYR A 15 -15.73 17.93 8.50
C TYR A 15 -15.10 16.67 9.11
N GLU A 16 -13.93 16.30 8.62
CA GLU A 16 -13.28 15.01 8.91
C GLU A 16 -14.20 13.81 8.66
N THR A 17 -14.76 13.22 9.72
CA THR A 17 -15.68 12.07 9.68
C THR A 17 -17.13 12.44 9.97
N ASP A 18 -17.41 13.70 10.30
CA ASP A 18 -18.73 14.20 10.68
C ASP A 18 -19.41 14.92 9.51
N TYR A 19 -20.72 14.68 9.31
CA TYR A 19 -21.55 15.44 8.35
C TYR A 19 -22.33 16.52 9.10
N ILE A 20 -22.25 17.75 8.62
CA ILE A 20 -22.89 18.92 9.25
C ILE A 20 -24.27 19.14 8.63
N LEU A 21 -25.30 18.66 9.33
CA LEU A 21 -26.69 18.88 8.94
C LEU A 21 -27.20 20.21 9.50
N LYS A 22 -27.39 21.21 8.63
CA LYS A 22 -28.03 22.48 9.02
C LYS A 22 -29.54 22.29 9.11
N GLY A 23 -30.10 22.43 10.31
CA GLY A 23 -31.55 22.33 10.52
C GLY A 23 -32.31 23.39 9.72
N LYS A 24 -33.37 22.98 9.00
CA LYS A 24 -34.24 23.89 8.24
C LYS A 24 -35.49 24.36 9.02
N GLY A 25 -35.57 24.04 10.31
CA GLY A 25 -36.72 24.36 11.18
C GLY A 25 -37.36 23.10 11.77
N ARG A 26 -38.44 23.28 12.55
CA ARG A 26 -39.16 22.16 13.17
C ARG A 26 -39.74 21.22 12.10
N ASN A 27 -39.59 19.91 12.31
CA ASN A 27 -40.10 18.85 11.44
C ASN A 27 -39.58 18.85 9.99
N GLN A 28 -38.50 19.57 9.70
CA GLN A 28 -37.87 19.55 8.38
C GLN A 28 -36.64 18.64 8.36
N VAL A 29 -36.54 17.81 7.33
CA VAL A 29 -35.38 16.94 7.11
C VAL A 29 -34.24 17.76 6.51
N ALA A 30 -33.10 17.81 7.21
CA ALA A 30 -31.91 18.53 6.78
C ALA A 30 -31.02 17.74 5.82
N GLY A 31 -31.13 16.41 5.82
CA GLY A 31 -30.36 15.50 4.96
C GLY A 31 -30.77 14.05 5.18
N THR A 32 -30.43 13.18 4.22
CA THR A 32 -30.62 11.73 4.32
C THR A 32 -29.26 11.07 4.31
N TYR A 33 -29.04 10.15 5.25
CA TYR A 33 -27.85 9.33 5.32
C TYR A 33 -28.26 7.88 5.15
N GLU A 34 -27.77 7.23 4.09
CA GLU A 34 -28.11 5.85 3.79
C GLU A 34 -26.90 4.97 4.08
N LEU A 35 -27.08 4.04 5.02
CA LEU A 35 -26.08 3.08 5.43
C LEU A 35 -26.56 1.69 5.04
N GLU A 36 -25.71 0.93 4.35
CA GLU A 36 -25.86 -0.51 4.27
C GLU A 36 -25.06 -1.15 5.40
N ILE A 37 -25.75 -1.94 6.22
CA ILE A 37 -25.13 -2.70 7.31
C ILE A 37 -25.22 -4.17 6.94
N PHE A 38 -24.07 -4.82 6.79
CA PHE A 38 -24.01 -6.20 6.30
C PHE A 38 -23.22 -7.09 7.27
N GLU A 39 -23.57 -8.37 7.34
CA GLU A 39 -22.79 -9.32 8.12
C GLU A 39 -21.47 -9.64 7.41
N GLN A 40 -20.32 -9.44 8.07
CA GLN A 40 -19.01 -9.77 7.49
C GLN A 40 -18.71 -11.26 7.55
N LYS A 41 -19.40 -12.01 8.43
CA LYS A 41 -19.24 -13.45 8.61
C LYS A 41 -20.45 -14.13 7.98
N GLY A 42 -20.30 -14.75 6.81
CA GLY A 42 -21.35 -15.57 6.19
C GLY A 42 -21.64 -16.88 6.95
N ARG A 43 -21.86 -16.80 8.28
CA ARG A 43 -22.14 -17.94 9.16
C ARG A 43 -23.20 -17.58 10.20
N SER A 44 -24.45 -17.50 9.75
CA SER A 44 -25.59 -18.24 10.33
C SER A 44 -26.88 -17.76 9.66
N ALA A 45 -27.79 -18.68 9.32
CA ALA A 45 -29.12 -18.34 8.80
C ALA A 45 -30.04 -17.66 9.85
N ALA A 46 -29.61 -17.57 11.10
CA ALA A 46 -30.41 -17.01 12.19
C ALA A 46 -30.27 -15.48 12.25
N PRO A 47 -31.38 -14.71 12.27
CA PRO A 47 -31.34 -13.26 12.43
C PRO A 47 -30.59 -12.84 13.69
N ARG A 48 -29.68 -11.88 13.57
CA ARG A 48 -28.94 -11.31 14.70
C ARG A 48 -29.33 -9.87 14.92
N ILE A 49 -29.48 -9.50 16.19
CA ILE A 49 -29.75 -8.13 16.62
C ILE A 49 -28.45 -7.55 17.17
N TYR A 50 -28.01 -6.43 16.59
CA TYR A 50 -26.88 -5.65 17.04
C TYR A 50 -27.37 -4.35 17.67
N THR A 51 -26.69 -3.90 18.71
CA THR A 51 -26.93 -2.58 19.31
C THR A 51 -25.70 -1.72 19.06
N VAL A 52 -25.87 -0.63 18.31
CA VAL A 52 -24.77 0.27 17.93
C VAL A 52 -25.03 1.66 18.51
N PRO A 53 -24.07 2.28 19.21
CA PRO A 53 -24.21 3.65 19.68
C PRO A 53 -24.09 4.63 18.51
N LEU A 54 -25.16 5.38 18.26
CA LEU A 54 -25.18 6.57 17.45
C LEU A 54 -24.89 7.78 18.33
N ILE A 55 -23.80 8.49 18.04
CA ILE A 55 -23.44 9.73 18.72
C ILE A 55 -23.88 10.89 17.83
N ILE A 56 -24.78 11.74 18.34
CA ILE A 56 -25.30 12.91 17.65
C ILE A 56 -24.78 14.14 18.36
N LYS A 57 -23.98 14.97 17.69
CA LYS A 57 -23.60 16.29 18.18
C LYS A 57 -24.54 17.33 17.56
N SER A 58 -25.22 18.10 18.39
CA SER A 58 -26.10 19.18 17.94
C SER A 58 -25.65 20.49 18.54
N GLN A 59 -25.57 21.51 17.70
CA GLN A 59 -25.30 22.88 18.11
C GLN A 59 -26.46 23.76 17.66
N MET A 60 -27.06 24.47 18.61
CA MET A 60 -28.10 25.46 18.29
C MET A 60 -27.45 26.82 18.13
N CYS A 61 -27.88 27.57 17.10
CA CYS A 61 -27.48 28.96 16.90
C CYS A 61 -28.72 29.82 16.71
N ASP A 62 -28.76 31.00 17.34
CA ASP A 62 -29.77 32.01 17.06
C ASP A 62 -29.32 32.82 15.84
N SER A 63 -30.09 32.73 14.75
CA SER A 63 -29.79 33.39 13.48
C SER A 63 -29.97 34.91 13.51
N ARG A 64 -30.69 35.46 14.50
CA ARG A 64 -30.92 36.91 14.62
C ARG A 64 -29.78 37.60 15.35
N THR A 65 -29.14 36.89 16.30
CA THR A 65 -28.05 37.43 17.12
C THR A 65 -26.68 36.87 16.74
N ASN A 66 -26.62 35.87 15.85
CA ASN A 66 -25.41 35.11 15.48
C ASN A 66 -24.71 34.44 16.68
N ILE A 67 -25.44 34.18 17.77
CA ILE A 67 -24.90 33.50 18.95
C ILE A 67 -25.17 32.00 18.82
N CYS A 68 -24.11 31.19 18.90
CA CYS A 68 -24.20 29.73 18.98
C CYS A 68 -24.03 29.24 20.41
N PHE A 69 -24.93 28.38 20.85
CA PHE A 69 -24.82 27.68 22.13
C PHE A 69 -23.71 26.62 22.06
N ARG A 70 -23.25 26.16 23.23
CA ARG A 70 -22.27 25.07 23.31
C ARG A 70 -22.85 23.79 22.68
N PRO A 71 -22.11 23.07 21.82
CA PRO A 71 -22.56 21.80 21.27
C PRO A 71 -22.93 20.81 22.37
N GLN A 72 -24.04 20.11 22.19
CA GLN A 72 -24.47 19.02 23.04
C GLN A 72 -24.32 17.69 22.32
N GLU A 73 -23.90 16.66 23.05
CA GLU A 73 -23.75 15.30 22.54
C GLU A 73 -24.89 14.42 23.08
N PHE A 74 -25.56 13.73 22.18
CA PHE A 74 -26.62 12.78 22.47
C PHE A 74 -26.20 11.39 22.01
N LYS A 75 -26.22 10.42 22.92
CA LYS A 75 -25.99 9.01 22.58
C LYS A 75 -27.34 8.31 22.43
N LYS A 76 -27.59 7.72 21.27
CA LYS A 76 -28.76 6.88 20.99
C LYS A 76 -28.29 5.48 20.64
N LEU A 77 -29.02 4.46 21.09
CA LEU A 77 -28.72 3.08 20.74
C LEU A 77 -29.61 2.66 19.57
N LEU A 78 -28.99 2.37 18.42
CA LEU A 78 -29.68 1.80 17.28
C LEU A 78 -29.69 0.28 17.41
N ARG A 79 -30.89 -0.32 17.39
CA ARG A 79 -31.05 -1.77 17.28
C ARG A 79 -31.19 -2.14 15.81
N ILE A 80 -30.19 -2.82 15.28
CA ILE A 80 -30.13 -3.25 13.89
C ILE A 80 -30.37 -4.75 13.85
N LYS A 81 -31.44 -5.17 13.20
CA LYS A 81 -31.70 -6.59 12.90
C LYS A 81 -31.14 -6.88 11.51
N ILE A 82 -30.14 -7.75 11.42
CA ILE A 82 -29.62 -8.23 10.15
C ILE A 82 -30.33 -9.55 9.80
N GLN A 83 -30.98 -9.60 8.65
CA GLN A 83 -31.73 -10.75 8.12
C GLN A 83 -31.49 -10.86 6.62
N GLY A 84 -31.13 -12.04 6.12
CA GLY A 84 -30.91 -12.28 4.69
C GLY A 84 -30.35 -13.68 4.40
N ASP A 85 -30.52 -14.12 3.15
CA ASP A 85 -29.95 -15.37 2.66
C ASP A 85 -28.43 -15.25 2.49
N LYS A 86 -27.74 -16.38 2.57
CA LYS A 86 -26.28 -16.43 2.37
C LYS A 86 -25.97 -16.05 0.92
N VAL A 87 -25.53 -14.80 0.70
CA VAL A 87 -25.01 -14.39 -0.61
C VAL A 87 -23.55 -14.86 -0.71
N SER A 88 -23.27 -15.78 -1.62
CA SER A 88 -21.90 -16.11 -2.03
C SER A 88 -21.36 -14.94 -2.85
N VAL A 89 -20.60 -14.05 -2.22
CA VAL A 89 -19.89 -13.00 -2.92
C VAL A 89 -18.61 -13.61 -3.46
N ASN A 90 -18.58 -13.94 -4.76
CA ASN A 90 -17.36 -14.40 -5.41
C ASN A 90 -16.37 -13.22 -5.43
N PHE A 91 -15.37 -13.25 -4.54
CA PHE A 91 -14.40 -12.20 -4.46
C PHE A 91 -13.48 -12.22 -5.70
N ARG A 92 -13.51 -11.16 -6.52
CA ARG A 92 -12.54 -10.94 -7.59
C ARG A 92 -11.50 -9.92 -7.12
N SER A 93 -10.25 -10.37 -6.97
CA SER A 93 -9.12 -9.48 -6.68
C SER A 93 -8.91 -8.54 -7.85
N THR A 94 -8.79 -7.24 -7.58
CA THR A 94 -8.45 -6.20 -8.57
C THR A 94 -6.96 -5.86 -8.56
N SER A 95 -6.15 -6.62 -7.80
CA SER A 95 -4.71 -6.40 -7.71
C SER A 95 -3.99 -6.82 -8.99
N SER A 96 -2.96 -6.06 -9.38
CA SER A 96 -2.02 -6.37 -10.47
C SER A 96 -0.81 -7.21 -10.01
N ILE A 97 -0.96 -7.92 -8.88
CA ILE A 97 0.06 -8.81 -8.34
C ILE A 97 0.01 -10.15 -9.09
N ASN A 98 1.19 -10.66 -9.45
CA ASN A 98 1.39 -11.94 -10.14
C ASN A 98 1.26 -13.12 -9.16
N TRP A 99 0.03 -13.38 -8.70
CA TRP A 99 -0.25 -14.43 -7.74
C TRP A 99 -0.06 -15.83 -8.34
N ILE A 100 0.77 -16.62 -7.69
CA ILE A 100 0.82 -18.08 -7.86
C ILE A 100 -0.09 -18.70 -6.80
N THR A 101 -0.78 -19.78 -7.15
CA THR A 101 -1.70 -20.49 -6.23
C THR A 101 -1.21 -21.89 -5.84
N SER A 102 -0.27 -22.45 -6.60
CA SER A 102 0.41 -23.71 -6.30
C SER A 102 1.61 -23.47 -5.38
N TYR A 103 1.68 -24.21 -4.28
CA TYR A 103 2.85 -24.15 -3.39
C TYR A 103 4.12 -24.56 -4.13
N ASP A 104 4.08 -25.69 -4.83
CA ASP A 104 5.26 -26.27 -5.46
C ASP A 104 5.79 -25.36 -6.58
N GLU A 105 4.90 -24.77 -7.38
CA GLU A 105 5.26 -23.81 -8.43
C GLU A 105 5.93 -22.56 -7.84
N ALA A 106 5.37 -22.00 -6.76
CA ALA A 106 5.91 -20.81 -6.14
C ALA A 106 7.32 -21.04 -5.58
N PHE A 107 7.55 -22.16 -4.90
CA PHE A 107 8.87 -22.47 -4.35
C PHE A 107 9.88 -22.93 -5.41
N GLN A 108 9.44 -23.56 -6.50
CA GLN A 108 10.30 -23.81 -7.66
C GLN A 108 10.75 -22.48 -8.29
N LYS A 109 9.81 -21.55 -8.53
CA LYS A 109 10.12 -20.22 -9.09
C LYS A 109 11.02 -19.41 -8.15
N ALA A 110 10.81 -19.50 -6.84
CA ALA A 110 11.64 -18.82 -5.85
C ALA A 110 13.08 -19.33 -5.85
N LYS A 111 13.28 -20.65 -5.98
CA LYS A 111 14.61 -21.24 -6.14
C LYS A 111 15.28 -20.80 -7.43
N ALA A 112 14.55 -20.81 -8.55
CA ALA A 112 15.09 -20.42 -9.85
C ALA A 112 15.46 -18.93 -9.92
N SER A 113 14.68 -18.06 -9.28
CA SER A 113 14.88 -16.59 -9.33
C SER A 113 15.74 -16.05 -8.18
N GLY A 114 16.09 -16.86 -7.20
CA GLY A 114 16.73 -16.42 -5.95
C GLY A 114 15.83 -15.57 -5.03
N LYS A 115 14.58 -15.29 -5.43
CA LYS A 115 13.64 -14.45 -4.70
C LYS A 115 13.07 -15.16 -3.48
N ASN A 116 12.73 -14.38 -2.47
CA ASN A 116 11.93 -14.89 -1.34
C ASN A 116 10.46 -15.04 -1.77
N VAL A 117 9.69 -15.86 -1.05
CA VAL A 117 8.26 -16.05 -1.29
C VAL A 117 7.46 -15.21 -0.30
N PHE A 118 6.66 -14.27 -0.81
CA PHE A 118 5.61 -13.63 -0.02
C PHE A 118 4.37 -14.52 -0.02
N VAL A 119 3.96 -15.01 1.14
CA VAL A 119 2.82 -15.92 1.29
C VAL A 119 1.66 -15.18 1.94
N VAL A 120 0.49 -15.20 1.30
CA VAL A 120 -0.77 -14.80 1.93
C VAL A 120 -1.73 -15.98 2.01
N ILE A 121 -2.12 -16.32 3.23
CA ILE A 121 -3.15 -17.31 3.53
C ILE A 121 -4.44 -16.53 3.78
N THR A 122 -5.41 -16.68 2.89
CA THR A 122 -6.57 -15.79 2.79
C THR A 122 -7.88 -16.54 2.52
N ALA A 123 -9.00 -15.91 2.81
CA ALA A 123 -10.34 -16.48 2.65
C ALA A 123 -11.36 -15.39 2.29
N PRO A 124 -11.14 -14.64 1.19
CA PRO A 124 -11.81 -13.37 0.96
C PRO A 124 -13.34 -13.49 0.81
N ASP A 125 -13.86 -14.67 0.46
CA ASP A 125 -15.30 -14.94 0.37
C ASP A 125 -16.04 -14.73 1.70
N TRP A 126 -15.38 -14.94 2.84
CA TRP A 126 -16.02 -14.81 4.16
C TRP A 126 -15.19 -14.05 5.21
N CYS A 127 -13.95 -13.71 4.91
CA CYS A 127 -13.05 -12.98 5.81
C CYS A 127 -13.04 -11.48 5.47
N GLY A 128 -13.68 -10.66 6.31
CA GLY A 128 -13.73 -9.20 6.13
C GLY A 128 -12.34 -8.54 6.09
N TYR A 129 -11.44 -8.91 6.99
CA TYR A 129 -10.06 -8.38 7.00
C TYR A 129 -9.25 -8.79 5.77
N CYS A 130 -9.57 -9.92 5.15
CA CYS A 130 -8.96 -10.36 3.91
C CYS A 130 -9.39 -9.46 2.75
N ARG A 131 -10.69 -9.13 2.67
CA ARG A 131 -11.22 -8.17 1.68
C ARG A 131 -10.65 -6.76 1.89
N TYR A 132 -10.48 -6.34 3.14
CA TYR A 132 -9.81 -5.08 3.48
C TYR A 132 -8.37 -5.04 2.92
N LEU A 133 -7.60 -6.11 3.14
CA LEU A 133 -6.22 -6.21 2.64
C LEU A 133 -6.18 -6.12 1.11
N GLU A 134 -7.09 -6.79 0.42
CA GLU A 134 -7.17 -6.74 -1.03
C GLU A 134 -7.52 -5.35 -1.56
N ARG A 135 -8.53 -4.70 -0.96
CA ARG A 135 -9.03 -3.40 -1.40
C ARG A 135 -8.07 -2.25 -1.08
N ASP A 136 -7.44 -2.27 0.10
CA ASP A 136 -6.73 -1.11 0.63
C ASP A 136 -5.21 -1.24 0.56
N VAL A 137 -4.68 -2.46 0.37
CA VAL A 137 -3.24 -2.74 0.30
C VAL A 137 -2.85 -3.35 -1.04
N PHE A 138 -3.39 -4.51 -1.40
CA PHE A 138 -2.97 -5.21 -2.63
C PHE A 138 -3.43 -4.55 -3.92
N SER A 139 -4.48 -3.72 -3.88
CA SER A 139 -4.92 -2.90 -5.02
C SER A 139 -3.96 -1.75 -5.37
N LYS A 140 -3.04 -1.39 -4.46
CA LYS A 140 -2.10 -0.28 -4.67
C LYS A 140 -1.01 -0.70 -5.65
N SER A 141 -0.78 0.11 -6.68
CA SER A 141 0.23 -0.15 -7.70
C SER A 141 1.63 -0.28 -7.11
N THR A 142 1.98 0.57 -6.15
CA THR A 142 3.24 0.56 -5.39
C THR A 142 3.49 -0.77 -4.67
N VAL A 143 2.45 -1.34 -4.07
CA VAL A 143 2.48 -2.65 -3.40
C VAL A 143 2.62 -3.76 -4.44
N ALA A 144 1.88 -3.68 -5.53
CA ALA A 144 1.94 -4.67 -6.60
C ALA A 144 3.33 -4.72 -7.25
N GLU A 145 3.91 -3.56 -7.56
CA GLU A 145 5.27 -3.44 -8.09
C GLU A 145 6.31 -4.02 -7.12
N SER A 146 6.22 -3.66 -5.84
CA SER A 146 7.16 -4.15 -4.82
C SER A 146 7.12 -5.67 -4.68
N LEU A 147 5.92 -6.26 -4.69
CA LEU A 147 5.75 -7.71 -4.61
C LEU A 147 6.22 -8.40 -5.89
N ASN A 148 5.85 -7.88 -7.06
CA ASN A 148 6.22 -8.48 -8.35
C ASN A 148 7.73 -8.43 -8.61
N GLN A 149 8.41 -7.37 -8.17
CA GLN A 149 9.86 -7.20 -8.36
C GLN A 149 10.67 -7.95 -7.31
N GLY A 150 10.27 -7.89 -6.04
CA GLY A 150 11.08 -8.37 -4.92
C GLY A 150 10.78 -9.80 -4.45
N PHE A 151 9.68 -10.40 -4.92
CA PHE A 151 9.17 -11.66 -4.37
C PHE A 151 8.55 -12.56 -5.43
N VAL A 152 8.44 -13.84 -5.10
CA VAL A 152 7.40 -14.70 -5.66
C VAL A 152 6.17 -14.60 -4.77
N ALA A 153 5.05 -14.12 -5.31
CA ALA A 153 3.83 -13.92 -4.54
C ALA A 153 2.95 -15.18 -4.57
N LEU A 154 2.83 -15.88 -3.44
CA LEU A 154 2.01 -17.08 -3.26
C LEU A 154 0.71 -16.72 -2.52
N ARG A 155 -0.43 -17.03 -3.13
CA ARG A 155 -1.76 -16.93 -2.52
C ARG A 155 -2.31 -18.32 -2.23
N ILE A 156 -2.57 -18.59 -0.96
CA ILE A 156 -3.20 -19.81 -0.48
C ILE A 156 -4.62 -19.48 0.00
N LEU A 157 -5.62 -19.98 -0.72
CA LEU A 157 -7.02 -19.87 -0.31
C LEU A 157 -7.34 -20.86 0.82
N ASP A 158 -8.40 -20.59 1.58
CA ASP A 158 -8.89 -21.51 2.61
C ASP A 158 -9.38 -22.85 2.06
N THR A 159 -9.73 -22.92 0.78
CA THR A 159 -10.08 -24.16 0.08
C THR A 159 -8.86 -24.96 -0.38
N ASN A 160 -7.67 -24.36 -0.40
CA ASN A 160 -6.45 -25.02 -0.84
C ASN A 160 -5.86 -25.88 0.29
N SER A 161 -5.55 -27.15 0.01
CA SER A 161 -4.97 -28.10 0.97
C SER A 161 -3.55 -27.74 1.42
N ASP A 162 -2.78 -27.03 0.58
CA ASP A 162 -1.41 -26.58 0.91
C ASP A 162 -1.37 -25.59 2.07
N LYS A 163 -2.52 -25.03 2.49
CA LYS A 163 -2.60 -24.23 3.72
C LYS A 163 -2.05 -24.98 4.94
N ASN A 164 -2.18 -26.31 4.96
CA ASN A 164 -1.71 -27.16 6.06
C ASN A 164 -0.18 -27.27 6.12
N LYS A 165 0.54 -26.86 5.06
CA LYS A 165 2.01 -26.73 5.06
C LYS A 165 2.49 -25.54 5.88
N PHE A 166 1.58 -24.64 6.28
CA PHE A 166 1.89 -23.47 7.09
C PHE A 166 1.19 -23.56 8.45
N GLN A 167 1.91 -23.20 9.51
CA GLN A 167 1.28 -22.94 10.82
C GLN A 167 0.68 -21.54 10.81
N PHE A 168 -0.62 -21.39 11.10
CA PHE A 168 -1.28 -20.09 11.21
C PHE A 168 -2.53 -20.17 12.10
N ASN A 169 -2.86 -19.08 12.80
CA ASN A 169 -3.95 -19.04 13.80
C ASN A 169 -5.22 -18.31 13.31
N GLY A 170 -5.24 -17.84 12.05
CA GLY A 170 -6.39 -17.15 11.50
C GLY A 170 -6.12 -16.46 10.16
N TYR A 171 -7.16 -15.87 9.60
CA TYR A 171 -7.11 -15.18 8.31
C TYR A 171 -7.27 -13.66 8.49
N PRO A 172 -6.61 -12.83 7.65
CA PRO A 172 -5.50 -13.22 6.78
C PRO A 172 -4.23 -13.45 7.60
N THR A 173 -3.38 -14.37 7.14
CA THR A 173 -2.00 -14.51 7.63
C THR A 173 -1.04 -14.21 6.50
N MET A 174 -0.09 -13.30 6.74
CA MET A 174 0.98 -12.98 5.82
C MET A 174 2.30 -13.48 6.39
N LYS A 175 3.12 -14.10 5.54
CA LYS A 175 4.44 -14.64 5.88
C LYS A 175 5.42 -14.35 4.76
N ILE A 176 6.71 -14.36 5.09
CA ILE A 176 7.78 -14.39 4.10
C ILE A 176 8.59 -15.64 4.35
N ALA A 177 8.78 -16.43 3.30
CA ALA A 177 9.65 -17.59 3.29
C ALA A 177 10.88 -17.31 2.40
N ASP A 178 12.01 -17.91 2.72
CA ASP A 178 13.11 -17.99 1.76
C ASP A 178 12.81 -19.03 0.66
N SER A 179 13.68 -19.11 -0.35
CA SER A 179 13.53 -20.05 -1.47
C SER A 179 13.58 -21.53 -1.06
N SER A 180 14.08 -21.85 0.14
CA SER A 180 14.08 -23.23 0.66
C SER A 180 12.74 -23.63 1.29
N GLY A 181 11.84 -22.67 1.54
CA GLY A 181 10.58 -22.92 2.26
C GLY A 181 10.61 -22.53 3.74
N LYS A 182 11.76 -22.07 4.26
CA LYS A 182 11.87 -21.66 5.67
C LYS A 182 11.21 -20.30 5.87
N ILE A 183 10.31 -20.20 6.84
CA ILE A 183 9.68 -18.93 7.21
C ILE A 183 10.72 -18.02 7.89
N ILE A 184 10.97 -16.86 7.29
CA ILE A 184 11.92 -15.84 7.77
C ILE A 184 11.21 -14.60 8.34
N LYS A 185 9.91 -14.44 8.04
CA LYS A 185 9.05 -13.43 8.68
C LYS A 185 7.64 -13.98 8.88
N GLU A 186 7.15 -13.81 10.10
CA GLU A 186 5.75 -14.08 10.46
C GLU A 186 5.20 -12.92 11.29
N GLY A 187 4.01 -12.47 10.95
CA GLY A 187 3.36 -11.37 11.65
C GLY A 187 4.07 -10.02 11.47
N GLY A 188 3.44 -8.94 11.93
CA GLY A 188 3.98 -7.58 11.83
C GLY A 188 4.16 -7.06 10.39
N ILE A 189 3.59 -7.74 9.39
CA ILE A 189 3.49 -7.24 8.03
C ILE A 189 2.27 -6.31 8.01
N GLY A 190 2.53 -5.01 7.83
CA GLY A 190 1.54 -3.95 8.04
C GLY A 190 0.27 -4.12 7.22
N ARG A 191 -0.84 -3.53 7.69
CA ARG A 191 -2.15 -3.59 7.01
C ARG A 191 -2.54 -2.26 6.32
N GLN A 192 -1.60 -1.33 6.26
CA GLN A 192 -1.71 -0.09 5.49
C GLN A 192 -0.52 -0.04 4.53
N GLU A 193 -0.69 0.60 3.37
CA GLU A 193 0.33 0.68 2.30
C GLU A 193 1.75 0.97 2.82
N THR A 194 1.94 2.08 3.53
CA THR A 194 3.25 2.48 4.06
C THR A 194 3.84 1.45 5.03
N SER A 195 3.03 0.97 5.98
CA SER A 195 3.44 -0.04 6.97
C SER A 195 3.73 -1.40 6.33
N PHE A 196 3.04 -1.73 5.24
CA PHE A 196 3.23 -2.97 4.49
C PHE A 196 4.57 -2.92 3.76
N LEU A 197 4.80 -1.88 2.97
CA LEU A 197 6.04 -1.68 2.20
C LEU A 197 7.26 -1.67 3.12
N ALA A 198 7.21 -0.92 4.23
CA ALA A 198 8.30 -0.89 5.21
C ALA A 198 8.58 -2.27 5.82
N ALA A 199 7.55 -3.09 6.04
CA ALA A 199 7.71 -4.41 6.63
C ALA A 199 8.30 -5.46 5.67
N ILE A 200 8.01 -5.36 4.37
CA ILE A 200 8.52 -6.31 3.37
C ILE A 200 9.87 -5.91 2.78
N ALA A 201 10.20 -4.60 2.75
CA ALA A 201 11.41 -4.09 2.10
C ALA A 201 12.72 -4.79 2.52
N PRO A 202 12.97 -5.12 3.81
CA PRO A 202 14.20 -5.81 4.21
C PRO A 202 14.36 -7.23 3.64
N PHE A 203 13.28 -7.81 3.10
CA PHE A 203 13.23 -9.17 2.59
C PHE A 203 13.08 -9.24 1.07
N ALA A 204 12.94 -8.10 0.40
CA ALA A 204 12.87 -8.05 -1.05
C ALA A 204 14.21 -8.48 -1.63
N LYS A 205 14.17 -9.41 -2.59
CA LYS A 205 15.34 -9.81 -3.38
C LYS A 205 15.00 -9.53 -4.83
N SER A 206 15.82 -8.74 -5.52
CA SER A 206 15.79 -8.71 -6.98
C SER A 206 16.38 -10.02 -7.50
N GLU A 207 15.98 -10.44 -8.70
CA GLU A 207 16.65 -11.54 -9.39
C GLU A 207 18.15 -11.27 -9.44
N GLU A 208 18.97 -12.22 -8.97
CA GLU A 208 20.32 -12.38 -9.48
C GLU A 208 20.15 -13.00 -10.88
N VAL A 209 20.02 -12.15 -11.88
CA VAL A 209 20.04 -12.58 -13.28
C VAL A 209 21.48 -12.96 -13.58
N ASP A 210 21.81 -14.25 -13.54
CA ASP A 210 22.90 -14.77 -14.35
C ASP A 210 22.61 -14.31 -15.78
N GLY A 211 23.54 -13.52 -16.34
CA GLY A 211 23.34 -12.78 -17.59
C GLY A 211 22.74 -13.69 -18.67
N PRO A 212 21.73 -13.22 -19.43
CA PRO A 212 20.96 -14.08 -20.30
C PRO A 212 21.86 -14.73 -21.36
N GLU A 213 21.71 -16.04 -21.55
CA GLU A 213 22.10 -16.70 -22.79
C GLU A 213 21.29 -16.05 -23.92
N ILE A 214 21.99 -15.39 -24.86
CA ILE A 214 21.36 -14.64 -25.94
C ILE A 214 20.70 -15.62 -26.91
N ILE A 215 19.38 -15.76 -26.77
CA ILE A 215 18.49 -16.25 -27.82
C ILE A 215 17.56 -15.09 -28.15
N GLY A 216 17.58 -14.65 -29.41
CA GLY A 216 17.20 -13.31 -29.84
C GLY A 216 15.83 -12.82 -29.38
N SER A 217 15.82 -11.61 -28.84
CA SER A 217 14.67 -10.70 -28.82
C SER A 217 15.20 -9.28 -28.61
N ASP A 218 14.66 -8.32 -29.35
CA ASP A 218 15.16 -6.95 -29.46
C ASP A 218 15.48 -6.30 -28.09
N SER A 219 16.75 -5.93 -27.91
CA SER A 219 17.23 -5.20 -26.73
C SER A 219 16.93 -3.70 -26.91
N TYR A 220 16.00 -3.17 -26.11
CA TYR A 220 15.82 -1.73 -25.98
C TYR A 220 16.73 -1.19 -24.88
N SER A 221 17.82 -0.54 -25.28
CA SER A 221 18.64 0.27 -24.37
C SER A 221 17.99 1.65 -24.24
N ALA A 222 17.40 1.93 -23.09
CA ALA A 222 16.95 3.29 -22.77
C ALA A 222 18.14 4.08 -22.21
N ARG A 223 18.65 5.05 -22.98
CA ARG A 223 19.61 6.04 -22.48
C ARG A 223 18.83 7.19 -21.86
N LEU A 224 18.97 7.37 -20.54
CA LEU A 224 18.42 8.53 -19.85
C LEU A 224 19.52 9.57 -19.70
N SER A 225 19.38 10.70 -20.39
CA SER A 225 20.27 11.84 -20.23
C SER A 225 19.78 12.72 -19.08
N VAL A 226 20.67 13.00 -18.12
CA VAL A 226 20.42 13.93 -17.02
C VAL A 226 21.31 15.16 -17.19
N LYS A 227 20.82 16.34 -16.80
CA LYS A 227 21.60 17.58 -16.86
C LYS A 227 22.06 17.97 -15.47
N PHE A 228 23.36 18.25 -15.34
CA PHE A 228 23.94 18.85 -14.14
C PHE A 228 24.36 20.28 -14.42
N TYR A 229 23.87 21.23 -13.64
CA TYR A 229 24.23 22.64 -13.79
C TYR A 229 24.23 23.36 -12.43
N LYS A 230 24.92 24.50 -12.36
CA LYS A 230 24.88 25.38 -11.19
C LYS A 230 23.66 26.29 -11.24
N GLU A 231 22.97 26.41 -10.11
CA GLU A 231 21.89 27.37 -9.91
C GLU A 231 22.17 28.12 -8.59
N GLY A 232 22.63 29.37 -8.70
CA GLY A 232 23.17 30.10 -7.55
C GLY A 232 24.42 29.43 -6.96
N ASN A 233 24.41 29.20 -5.64
CA ASN A 233 25.50 28.51 -4.93
C ASN A 233 25.32 26.98 -4.88
N GLY A 234 24.23 26.46 -5.42
CA GLY A 234 23.90 25.02 -5.41
C GLY A 234 24.10 24.35 -6.76
N TRP A 235 24.09 23.02 -6.73
CA TRP A 235 24.07 22.18 -7.91
C TRP A 235 22.68 21.62 -8.13
N VAL A 236 22.25 21.55 -9.39
CA VAL A 236 20.96 20.96 -9.77
C VAL A 236 21.20 19.82 -10.74
N MET A 237 20.60 18.67 -10.44
CA MET A 237 20.42 17.57 -11.38
C MET A 237 18.98 17.58 -11.88
N GLU A 238 18.79 17.70 -13.18
CA GLU A 238 17.49 17.62 -13.83
C GLU A 238 17.37 16.29 -14.60
N SER A 239 16.38 15.48 -14.22
CA SER A 239 16.08 14.19 -14.83
C SER A 239 14.64 14.14 -15.32
N PRO A 240 14.36 13.55 -16.49
CA PRO A 240 12.99 13.32 -16.97
C PRO A 240 12.12 12.50 -16.01
N LEU A 241 12.74 11.64 -15.18
CA LEU A 241 12.01 10.73 -14.27
C LEU A 241 11.69 11.35 -12.92
N THR A 242 12.60 12.16 -12.38
CA THR A 242 12.53 12.65 -11.00
C THR A 242 12.41 14.17 -10.89
N GLY A 243 12.41 14.88 -12.02
CA GLY A 243 12.45 16.34 -12.06
C GLY A 243 13.78 16.91 -11.57
N LYS A 244 13.74 18.13 -11.04
CA LYS A 244 14.91 18.85 -10.52
C LYS A 244 15.22 18.43 -9.08
N GLN A 245 16.47 18.10 -8.82
CA GLN A 245 16.99 17.79 -7.50
C GLN A 245 18.17 18.70 -7.18
N SER A 246 18.16 19.28 -5.98
CA SER A 246 19.22 20.16 -5.50
C SER A 246 20.26 19.42 -4.68
N TYR A 247 21.51 19.79 -4.88
CA TYR A 247 22.68 19.25 -4.21
C TYR A 247 23.59 20.38 -3.73
N GLU A 248 24.25 20.14 -2.61
CA GLU A 248 25.31 20.99 -2.08
C GLU A 248 26.67 20.41 -2.46
N GLU A 249 27.64 21.26 -2.75
CA GLU A 249 29.01 20.80 -2.98
C GLU A 249 29.67 20.47 -1.63
N ALA A 250 29.85 19.18 -1.36
CA ALA A 250 30.46 18.72 -0.12
C ALA A 250 31.98 18.75 -0.17
N ARG A 251 32.56 18.44 -1.33
CA ARG A 251 34.01 18.45 -1.57
C ARG A 251 34.28 18.55 -3.07
N ARG A 252 35.43 19.10 -3.43
CA ARG A 252 35.99 19.05 -4.77
C ARG A 252 37.45 18.65 -4.70
N ASP A 253 37.89 17.80 -5.62
CA ASP A 253 39.29 17.52 -5.88
C ASP A 253 39.60 17.67 -7.38
N GLU A 254 40.80 17.30 -7.80
CA GLU A 254 41.26 17.45 -9.18
C GLU A 254 40.50 16.56 -10.18
N LYS A 255 39.80 15.53 -9.69
CA LYS A 255 39.12 14.54 -10.51
C LYS A 255 37.60 14.58 -10.39
N TYR A 256 37.06 14.93 -9.23
CA TYR A 256 35.62 14.89 -8.96
C TYR A 256 35.09 16.11 -8.19
N ILE A 257 33.83 16.43 -8.47
CA ILE A 257 32.96 17.23 -7.61
C ILE A 257 32.09 16.26 -6.83
N ILE A 258 32.17 16.31 -5.50
CA ILE A 258 31.34 15.52 -4.61
C ILE A 258 30.12 16.36 -4.21
N LEU A 259 28.97 15.94 -4.69
CA LEU A 259 27.68 16.54 -4.43
C LEU A 259 26.94 15.76 -3.35
N LYS A 260 26.25 16.47 -2.45
CA LYS A 260 25.50 15.90 -1.34
C LYS A 260 24.03 16.32 -1.44
N SER A 261 23.11 15.36 -1.40
CA SER A 261 21.67 15.64 -1.36
C SER A 261 21.21 15.99 0.07
N ALA A 262 20.02 16.58 0.20
CA ALA A 262 19.38 16.83 1.50
C ALA A 262 19.14 15.53 2.31
N LYS A 263 19.12 14.37 1.65
CA LYS A 263 18.98 13.04 2.27
C LYS A 263 20.33 12.41 2.62
N ASN A 264 21.43 13.15 2.56
CA ASN A 264 22.78 12.70 2.89
C ASN A 264 23.31 11.62 1.92
N GLU A 265 22.85 11.65 0.66
CA GLU A 265 23.36 10.82 -0.43
C GLU A 265 24.46 11.57 -1.19
N PHE A 266 25.45 10.85 -1.72
CA PHE A 266 26.58 11.48 -2.40
C PHE A 266 26.72 11.04 -3.86
N LEU A 267 27.03 12.02 -4.72
CA LEU A 267 27.38 11.82 -6.12
C LEU A 267 28.78 12.36 -6.38
N ALA A 268 29.59 11.61 -7.13
CA ALA A 268 30.88 12.07 -7.64
C ALA A 268 30.73 12.36 -9.14
N ILE A 269 30.76 13.64 -9.49
CA ILE A 269 30.69 14.12 -10.86
C ILE A 269 32.13 14.30 -11.37
N PRO A 270 32.57 13.59 -12.42
CA PRO A 270 33.93 13.74 -12.90
C PRO A 270 34.14 15.12 -13.52
N LEU A 271 35.30 15.73 -13.22
CA LEU A 271 35.77 16.96 -13.87
C LEU A 271 36.42 16.67 -15.23
N SER A 272 36.98 15.46 -15.39
CA SER A 272 37.56 14.96 -16.63
C SER A 272 37.35 13.44 -16.73
N GLY A 273 37.10 12.95 -17.95
CA GLY A 273 36.70 11.56 -18.23
C GLY A 273 35.20 11.29 -18.04
N ASP A 274 34.79 10.07 -18.37
CA ASP A 274 33.36 9.79 -18.56
C ASP A 274 32.66 9.34 -17.29
N GLN A 275 33.32 8.61 -16.37
CA GLN A 275 32.59 7.85 -15.35
C GLN A 275 32.31 8.64 -14.06
N GLY A 276 31.03 8.85 -13.75
CA GLY A 276 30.55 9.33 -12.45
C GLY A 276 30.05 8.21 -11.55
N PHE A 277 29.95 8.51 -10.24
CA PHE A 277 29.68 7.53 -9.19
C PHE A 277 28.60 8.01 -8.22
N TYR A 278 27.90 7.06 -7.60
CA TYR A 278 27.01 7.24 -6.46
C TYR A 278 27.58 6.50 -5.24
N HIS A 279 27.39 7.04 -4.03
CA HIS A 279 27.83 6.39 -2.80
C HIS A 279 26.65 5.73 -2.06
N ASP A 280 26.68 4.41 -1.90
CA ASP A 280 25.60 3.61 -1.26
C ASP A 280 25.66 3.59 0.28
N GLY A 281 26.56 4.37 0.86
CA GLY A 281 26.83 4.41 2.30
C GLY A 281 28.04 3.55 2.71
N LYS A 282 28.55 2.68 1.83
CA LYS A 282 29.76 1.87 2.07
C LYS A 282 30.84 2.05 1.02
N LYS A 283 30.47 2.24 -0.26
CA LYS A 283 31.41 2.37 -1.37
C LYS A 283 30.86 3.24 -2.50
N TRP A 284 31.76 3.67 -3.37
CA TRP A 284 31.43 4.34 -4.63
C TRP A 284 31.10 3.33 -5.73
N ILE A 285 29.96 3.49 -6.38
CA ILE A 285 29.44 2.62 -7.44
C ILE A 285 29.36 3.43 -8.75
N PRO A 286 29.89 2.92 -9.88
CA PRO A 286 29.72 3.56 -11.19
C PRO A 286 28.22 3.75 -11.50
N ALA A 287 27.80 5.00 -11.73
CA ALA A 287 26.38 5.34 -11.81
C ALA A 287 25.96 5.90 -13.18
N PHE A 288 26.81 6.70 -13.81
CA PHE A 288 26.50 7.34 -15.08
C PHE A 288 27.79 7.69 -15.83
N LYS A 289 27.68 7.90 -17.14
CA LYS A 289 28.75 8.49 -17.93
C LYS A 289 28.38 9.92 -18.32
N LEU A 290 29.29 10.87 -18.14
CA LEU A 290 29.18 12.19 -18.73
C LEU A 290 29.48 12.05 -20.22
N GLU A 291 28.50 12.40 -21.05
CA GLU A 291 28.76 12.72 -22.45
C GLU A 291 29.23 14.19 -22.45
N GLN A 292 30.48 14.41 -22.88
CA GLN A 292 31.08 15.75 -23.00
C GLN A 292 30.45 16.55 -24.14
#